data_AF-I2E8C0-F1
#
_entry.id   AF-I2E8C0-F1
#
_cell.length_a   1.000
_cell.length_b   1.000
_cell.length_c   1.000
_cell.angle_alpha   90.00
_cell.angle_beta   90.00
_cell.angle_gamma   90.00
#
_symmetry.space_group_name_H-M   'P 1'
#
loop_
_entity.id
_entity.type
_entity.pdbx_description
1 polymer ?
#
loop_
_entity_poly.entity_id
_entity_poly.type
_entity_poly.pdbx_seq_one_letter_code
_entity_poly.pdbx_strand_id
1 'polypeptide(L)'
;QQLCSKYAISKPEYAEYGKQLLAAYEKDGKKCSSNFSKAWKAVFPNQKSAYYQTQYNYVKSIYYDDAVKKWAAEVDGFKASNKRFSNALRNVIFSTAVQHGPSGSASIFSKAMKAIGGYSDSLTEWEIIEAVYAERSRITTKKALRDSGVQGTIRTITASDYSYNLKHGLISSEQAVLLKGSCLAHFYQNSGNIQAGVYVRLANREPAAAKALLESYQAKDYAISYHLDGGT
;
A
#
# COMPACT_ATOMS: atom_id res chain seq x y z
N GLN A 1 1.62 -17.86 -7.04
CA GLN A 1 0.73 -19.04 -7.10
C GLN A 1 1.24 -20.17 -6.21
N GLN A 2 2.48 -20.68 -6.36
CA GLN A 2 3.06 -21.67 -5.43
C GLN A 2 2.97 -21.26 -3.95
N LEU A 3 3.33 -20.01 -3.63
CA LEU A 3 3.28 -19.49 -2.27
C LEU A 3 1.85 -19.40 -1.72
N CYS A 4 0.87 -19.11 -2.58
CA CYS A 4 -0.56 -19.14 -2.23
C CYS A 4 -1.04 -20.57 -1.98
N SER A 5 -0.55 -21.56 -2.73
CA SER A 5 -0.85 -22.98 -2.48
C SER A 5 -0.24 -23.46 -1.16
N LYS A 6 0.99 -23.05 -0.82
CA LYS A 6 1.61 -23.34 0.47
C LYS A 6 0.85 -22.68 1.63
N TYR A 7 0.42 -21.43 1.46
CA TYR A 7 -0.44 -20.74 2.41
C TYR A 7 -1.77 -21.48 2.59
N ALA A 8 -2.41 -21.90 1.50
CA ALA A 8 -3.64 -22.69 1.54
C ALA A 8 -3.46 -24.00 2.32
N ILE A 9 -2.33 -24.70 2.13
CA ILE A 9 -2.00 -25.93 2.88
C ILE A 9 -1.89 -25.68 4.39
N SER A 10 -1.38 -24.51 4.80
CA SER A 10 -1.25 -24.15 6.23
C SER A 10 -2.57 -23.84 6.93
N LYS A 11 -3.68 -23.80 6.20
CA LYS A 11 -5.01 -23.43 6.68
C LYS A 11 -5.96 -24.60 6.49
N PRO A 12 -6.51 -25.21 7.56
CA PRO A 12 -7.38 -26.38 7.44
C PRO A 12 -8.52 -26.22 6.42
N GLU A 13 -9.10 -25.03 6.37
CA GLU A 13 -10.20 -24.67 5.48
C GLU A 13 -9.82 -24.65 3.97
N TYR A 14 -8.52 -24.57 3.65
CA TYR A 14 -8.02 -24.46 2.26
C TYR A 14 -7.06 -25.59 1.87
N ALA A 15 -6.76 -26.49 2.81
CA ALA A 15 -5.64 -27.42 2.69
C ALA A 15 -5.82 -28.42 1.55
N GLU A 16 -7.04 -28.88 1.32
CA GLU A 16 -7.33 -29.91 0.33
C GLU A 16 -6.98 -29.46 -1.09
N TYR A 17 -7.55 -28.33 -1.53
CA TYR A 17 -7.26 -27.82 -2.86
C TYR A 17 -5.83 -27.25 -2.96
N GLY A 18 -5.28 -26.73 -1.85
CA GLY A 18 -3.89 -26.29 -1.77
C GLY A 18 -2.92 -27.43 -2.11
N LYS A 19 -3.15 -28.63 -1.56
CA LYS A 19 -2.39 -29.86 -1.87
C LYS A 19 -2.52 -30.24 -3.35
N GLN A 20 -3.74 -30.21 -3.91
CA GLN A 20 -3.98 -30.54 -5.32
C GLN A 20 -3.22 -29.61 -6.27
N LEU A 21 -3.23 -28.31 -6.00
CA LEU A 21 -2.50 -27.33 -6.81
C LEU A 21 -0.98 -27.45 -6.66
N LEU A 22 -0.47 -27.73 -5.46
CA LEU A 22 0.96 -27.93 -5.23
C LEU A 22 1.48 -29.18 -5.96
N ALA A 23 0.75 -30.30 -5.87
CA ALA A 23 1.11 -31.53 -6.58
C ALA A 23 1.13 -31.33 -8.10
N ALA A 24 0.17 -30.59 -8.65
CA ALA A 24 0.13 -30.27 -10.07
C ALA A 24 1.29 -29.35 -10.51
N TYR A 25 1.64 -28.36 -9.66
CA TYR A 25 2.80 -27.48 -9.87
C TYR A 25 4.13 -28.25 -9.85
N GLU A 26 4.27 -29.24 -8.95
CA GLU A 26 5.45 -30.11 -8.88
C GLU A 26 5.58 -31.00 -10.11
N LYS A 27 4.46 -31.58 -10.59
CA LYS A 27 4.43 -32.36 -11.84
C LYS A 27 4.81 -31.55 -13.08
N ASP A 28 4.54 -30.25 -13.08
CA ASP A 28 4.96 -29.33 -14.13
C ASP A 28 6.42 -28.84 -14.00
N GLY A 29 7.23 -29.47 -13.14
CA GLY A 29 8.62 -29.07 -12.94
C GLY A 29 8.73 -27.70 -12.28
N LYS A 30 7.83 -27.40 -11.33
CA LYS A 30 7.72 -26.11 -10.65
C LYS A 30 7.36 -24.95 -11.59
N LYS A 31 6.50 -25.22 -12.57
CA LYS A 31 5.90 -24.23 -13.48
C LYS A 31 4.38 -24.34 -13.43
N CYS A 32 3.69 -23.25 -13.78
CA CYS A 32 2.23 -23.27 -13.89
C CYS A 32 1.84 -23.65 -15.33
N SER A 33 2.05 -24.90 -15.72
CA SER A 33 1.83 -25.40 -17.08
C SER A 33 0.56 -26.24 -17.17
N SER A 34 0.55 -27.32 -17.96
CA SER A 34 -0.68 -28.05 -18.31
C SER A 34 -1.33 -28.74 -17.10
N ASN A 35 -0.56 -29.35 -16.19
CA ASN A 35 -1.13 -30.04 -15.04
C ASN A 35 -1.71 -29.03 -14.05
N PHE A 36 -0.97 -27.95 -13.79
CA PHE A 36 -1.43 -26.87 -12.92
C PHE A 36 -2.70 -26.21 -13.47
N SER A 37 -2.72 -25.91 -14.77
CA SER A 37 -3.88 -25.30 -15.43
C SER A 37 -5.12 -26.19 -15.36
N LYS A 38 -4.96 -27.51 -15.52
CA LYS A 38 -6.05 -28.48 -15.37
C LYS A 38 -6.56 -28.54 -13.93
N ALA A 39 -5.66 -28.67 -12.95
CA ALA A 39 -6.04 -28.71 -11.53
C ALA A 39 -6.73 -27.42 -11.08
N TRP A 40 -6.23 -26.26 -11.53
CA TRP A 40 -6.87 -24.96 -11.27
C TRP A 40 -8.30 -24.92 -11.79
N LYS A 41 -8.52 -25.32 -13.05
CA LYS A 41 -9.86 -25.32 -13.67
C LYS A 41 -10.83 -26.28 -12.98
N ALA A 42 -10.33 -27.38 -12.40
CA ALA A 42 -11.14 -28.35 -11.68
C ALA A 42 -11.55 -27.86 -10.28
N VAL A 43 -10.64 -27.22 -9.54
CA VAL A 43 -10.87 -26.72 -8.18
C VAL A 43 -11.75 -25.46 -8.18
N PHE A 44 -11.51 -24.54 -9.12
CA PHE A 44 -12.03 -23.18 -9.05
C PHE A 44 -13.57 -23.07 -9.03
N PRO A 45 -14.35 -23.82 -9.84
CA PRO A 45 -15.80 -23.72 -9.85
C PRO A 45 -16.46 -24.10 -8.51
N ASN A 46 -15.93 -25.13 -7.84
CA ASN A 46 -16.53 -25.68 -6.62
C ASN A 46 -16.10 -24.92 -5.35
N GLN A 47 -15.01 -24.15 -5.43
CA GLN A 47 -14.36 -23.51 -4.27
C GLN A 47 -14.14 -22.01 -4.51
N LYS A 48 -14.89 -21.38 -5.43
CA LYS A 48 -14.64 -20.02 -5.91
C LYS A 48 -14.48 -18.99 -4.78
N SER A 49 -15.39 -18.97 -3.80
CA SER A 49 -15.33 -18.06 -2.65
C SER A 49 -14.12 -18.34 -1.76
N ALA A 50 -13.89 -19.60 -1.39
CA ALA A 50 -12.72 -20.02 -0.61
C ALA A 50 -11.40 -19.68 -1.33
N TYR A 51 -11.36 -19.81 -2.65
CA TYR A 51 -10.20 -19.49 -3.47
C TYR A 51 -9.88 -18.00 -3.47
N TYR A 52 -10.89 -17.14 -3.68
CA TYR A 52 -10.71 -15.69 -3.58
C TYR A 52 -10.32 -15.26 -2.17
N GLN A 53 -10.98 -15.82 -1.16
CA GLN A 53 -10.67 -15.52 0.25
C GLN A 53 -9.24 -15.93 0.59
N THR A 54 -8.76 -17.05 0.07
CA THR A 54 -7.38 -17.50 0.35
C THR A 54 -6.34 -16.66 -0.35
N GLN A 55 -6.59 -16.25 -1.61
CA GLN A 55 -5.70 -15.31 -2.28
C GLN A 55 -5.67 -13.97 -1.53
N TYR A 56 -6.83 -13.46 -1.11
CA TYR A 56 -6.93 -12.26 -0.29
C TYR A 56 -6.16 -12.42 1.02
N ASN A 57 -6.40 -13.50 1.77
CA ASN A 57 -5.76 -13.78 3.04
C ASN A 57 -4.24 -13.95 2.90
N TYR A 58 -3.79 -14.61 1.83
CA TYR A 58 -2.37 -14.75 1.51
C TYR A 58 -1.73 -13.37 1.27
N VAL A 59 -2.28 -12.57 0.34
CA VAL A 59 -1.75 -11.23 0.03
C VAL A 59 -1.78 -10.34 1.28
N LYS A 60 -2.86 -10.36 2.06
CA LYS A 60 -2.95 -9.65 3.34
C LYS A 60 -1.84 -10.10 4.30
N SER A 61 -1.57 -11.39 4.41
CA SER A 61 -0.57 -11.92 5.35
C SER A 61 0.86 -11.48 5.01
N ILE A 62 1.22 -11.46 3.72
CA ILE A 62 2.60 -11.14 3.29
C ILE A 62 2.85 -9.64 3.10
N TYR A 63 1.79 -8.83 2.97
CA TYR A 63 1.91 -7.38 2.80
C TYR A 63 1.40 -6.63 4.01
N TYR A 64 0.09 -6.69 4.26
CA TYR A 64 -0.53 -5.88 5.30
C TYR A 64 -0.10 -6.30 6.71
N ASP A 65 -0.22 -7.58 7.06
CA ASP A 65 0.09 -8.06 8.41
C ASP A 65 1.58 -7.92 8.73
N ASP A 66 2.46 -8.14 7.74
CA ASP A 66 3.90 -7.94 7.92
C ASP A 66 4.28 -6.46 7.99
N ALA A 67 3.63 -5.58 7.21
CA ALA A 67 3.84 -4.14 7.29
C ALA A 67 3.42 -3.59 8.66
N VAL A 68 2.23 -3.97 9.18
CA VAL A 68 1.77 -3.54 10.51
C VAL A 68 2.78 -3.92 11.60
N LYS A 69 3.33 -5.15 11.55
CA LYS A 69 4.37 -5.58 12.50
C LYS A 69 5.64 -4.75 12.40
N LYS A 70 6.09 -4.44 11.18
CA LYS A 70 7.31 -3.64 10.97
C LYS A 70 7.13 -2.18 11.34
N TRP A 71 5.97 -1.59 11.05
CA TRP A 71 5.64 -0.23 11.50
C TRP A 71 5.73 -0.13 13.01
N ALA A 72 5.17 -1.11 13.74
CA ALA A 72 5.25 -1.17 15.19
C ALA A 72 6.65 -1.46 15.74
N ALA A 73 7.55 -2.01 14.93
CA ALA A 73 8.94 -2.24 15.31
C ALA A 73 9.86 -1.05 15.01
N GLU A 74 9.53 -0.24 14.00
CA GLU A 74 10.37 0.88 13.52
C GLU A 74 9.94 2.25 14.06
N VAL A 75 8.77 2.35 14.69
CA VAL A 75 8.23 3.61 15.20
C VAL A 75 7.84 3.44 16.68
N ASP A 76 8.61 4.09 17.55
CA ASP A 76 8.38 4.08 18.99
C ASP A 76 6.96 4.57 19.32
N GLY A 77 6.29 3.85 20.24
CA GLY A 77 4.93 4.14 20.66
C GLY A 77 3.83 3.62 19.72
N PHE A 78 4.13 3.38 18.44
CA PHE A 78 3.13 2.85 17.51
C PHE A 78 2.88 1.36 17.77
N LYS A 79 1.68 1.01 18.24
CA LYS A 79 1.31 -0.40 18.48
C LYS A 79 0.45 -0.93 17.34
N ALA A 80 0.82 -2.10 16.83
CA ALA A 80 0.04 -2.88 15.87
C ALA A 80 -1.41 -3.16 16.32
N SER A 81 -1.67 -3.04 17.63
CA SER A 81 -2.93 -3.33 18.28
C SER A 81 -3.68 -2.10 18.80
N ASN A 82 -3.28 -0.87 18.48
CA ASN A 82 -4.03 0.31 18.91
C ASN A 82 -5.40 0.31 18.21
N LYS A 83 -6.42 -0.02 18.98
CA LYS A 83 -7.72 -0.53 18.54
C LYS A 83 -8.43 0.44 17.59
N ARG A 84 -8.69 -0.08 16.38
CA ARG A 84 -9.47 0.48 15.26
C ARG A 84 -8.77 1.55 14.41
N PHE A 85 -7.67 1.16 13.75
CA PHE A 85 -7.37 1.80 12.45
C PHE A 85 -8.63 1.76 11.59
N SER A 86 -9.06 2.92 11.11
CA SER A 86 -10.17 2.99 10.18
C SER A 86 -9.81 2.24 8.89
N ASN A 87 -10.81 1.97 8.06
CA ASN A 87 -10.55 1.39 6.74
C ASN A 87 -9.65 2.29 5.87
N ALA A 88 -9.57 3.60 6.15
CA ALA A 88 -8.66 4.50 5.47
C ALA A 88 -7.19 4.20 5.79
N LEU A 89 -6.78 4.21 7.06
CA LEU A 89 -5.39 3.90 7.43
C LEU A 89 -5.02 2.46 7.04
N ARG A 90 -5.94 1.50 7.16
CA ARG A 90 -5.68 0.13 6.69
C ARG A 90 -5.36 0.08 5.19
N ASN A 91 -6.11 0.81 4.38
CA ASN A 91 -5.87 0.91 2.93
C ASN A 91 -4.56 1.63 2.61
N VAL A 92 -4.18 2.64 3.39
CA VAL A 92 -2.89 3.32 3.26
C VAL A 92 -1.73 2.37 3.56
N ILE A 93 -1.79 1.65 4.69
CA ILE A 93 -0.78 0.64 5.07
C ILE A 93 -0.66 -0.41 3.95
N PHE A 94 -1.80 -0.95 3.52
CA PHE A 94 -1.82 -2.03 2.53
C PHE A 94 -1.29 -1.56 1.16
N SER A 95 -1.78 -0.43 0.64
CA SER A 95 -1.34 0.10 -0.66
C SER A 95 0.17 0.43 -0.66
N THR A 96 0.66 1.00 0.43
CA THR A 96 2.10 1.29 0.60
C THR A 96 2.92 0.00 0.64
N ALA A 97 2.46 -1.02 1.37
CA ALA A 97 3.11 -2.33 1.44
C ALA A 97 3.11 -3.07 0.11
N VAL A 98 2.01 -3.02 -0.66
CA VAL A 98 1.97 -3.62 -2.01
C VAL A 98 2.95 -2.94 -2.95
N GLN A 99 3.09 -1.61 -2.84
CA GLN A 99 3.92 -0.83 -3.74
C GLN A 99 5.41 -0.89 -3.41
N HIS A 100 5.77 -0.94 -2.13
CA HIS A 100 7.14 -0.82 -1.65
C HIS A 100 7.64 -2.05 -0.87
N GLY A 101 6.82 -3.10 -0.75
CA GLY A 101 7.04 -4.21 0.17
C GLY A 101 6.82 -3.81 1.64
N PRO A 102 6.74 -4.78 2.56
CA PRO A 102 6.55 -4.50 3.99
C PRO A 102 7.64 -3.61 4.60
N SER A 103 8.91 -3.88 4.30
CA SER A 103 10.03 -3.08 4.84
C SER A 103 10.12 -1.69 4.22
N GLY A 104 9.86 -1.54 2.91
CA GLY A 104 9.82 -0.22 2.28
C GLY A 104 8.66 0.62 2.82
N SER A 105 7.51 0.00 3.07
CA SER A 105 6.37 0.63 3.74
C SER A 105 6.71 1.11 5.15
N ALA A 106 7.40 0.30 5.95
CA ALA A 106 7.84 0.69 7.28
C ALA A 106 8.85 1.85 7.25
N SER A 107 9.82 1.82 6.33
CA SER A 107 10.76 2.93 6.12
C SER A 107 10.06 4.24 5.74
N ILE A 108 9.04 4.18 4.88
CA ILE A 108 8.20 5.34 4.53
C ILE A 108 7.45 5.85 5.75
N PHE A 109 6.84 4.95 6.53
CA PHE A 109 6.11 5.33 7.73
C PHE A 109 7.01 5.99 8.78
N SER A 110 8.18 5.41 9.05
CA SER A 110 9.16 5.98 9.97
C SER A 110 9.60 7.39 9.55
N LYS A 111 9.86 7.61 8.25
CA LYS A 111 10.17 8.95 7.70
C LYS A 111 8.99 9.92 7.83
N ALA A 112 7.78 9.46 7.56
CA ALA A 112 6.56 10.27 7.70
C ALA A 112 6.36 10.72 9.15
N MET A 113 6.46 9.81 10.12
CA MET A 113 6.33 10.14 11.54
C MET A 113 7.44 11.09 11.99
N LYS A 114 8.69 10.85 11.57
CA LYS A 114 9.81 11.77 11.86
C LYS A 114 9.56 13.18 11.30
N ALA A 115 8.97 13.30 10.12
CA ALA A 115 8.67 14.58 9.49
C ALA A 115 7.64 15.42 10.26
N ILE A 116 6.77 14.79 11.06
CA ILE A 116 5.76 15.46 11.88
C ILE A 116 6.12 15.50 13.37
N GLY A 117 7.38 15.23 13.73
CA GLY A 117 7.89 15.33 15.11
C GLY A 117 7.87 14.02 15.91
N GLY A 118 7.57 12.89 15.26
CA GLY A 118 7.46 11.58 15.89
C GLY A 118 6.01 11.13 16.05
N TYR A 119 5.81 9.84 16.33
CA TYR A 119 4.49 9.32 16.67
C TYR A 119 4.11 9.73 18.11
N SER A 120 2.84 10.05 18.30
CA SER A 120 2.21 10.26 19.60
C SER A 120 0.78 9.72 19.53
N ASP A 121 0.27 9.18 20.65
CA ASP A 121 -1.13 8.74 20.77
C ASP A 121 -2.12 9.92 20.61
N SER A 122 -1.65 11.18 20.67
CA SER A 122 -2.45 12.38 20.42
C SER A 122 -2.65 12.69 18.94
N LEU A 123 -1.89 12.07 18.03
CA LEU A 123 -2.05 12.29 16.60
C LEU A 123 -3.39 11.71 16.13
N THR A 124 -4.12 12.50 15.37
CA THR A 124 -5.30 12.02 14.65
C THR A 124 -4.89 11.04 13.55
N GLU A 125 -5.80 10.14 13.19
CA GLU A 125 -5.53 9.22 12.08
C GLU A 125 -5.32 9.97 10.75
N TRP A 126 -5.98 11.13 10.58
CA TRP A 126 -5.75 11.96 9.41
C TRP A 126 -4.32 12.51 9.34
N GLU A 127 -3.78 13.04 10.45
CA GLU A 127 -2.38 13.52 10.48
C GLU A 127 -1.40 12.40 10.12
N ILE A 128 -1.68 11.17 10.56
CA ILE A 128 -0.87 10.00 10.19
C ILE A 128 -0.99 9.71 8.69
N ILE A 129 -2.21 9.62 8.17
CA ILE A 129 -2.47 9.34 6.74
C ILE A 129 -1.84 10.40 5.84
N GLU A 130 -2.03 11.68 6.19
CA GLU A 130 -1.51 12.82 5.47
C GLU A 130 0.02 12.82 5.44
N ALA A 131 0.67 12.57 6.59
CA ALA A 131 2.12 12.44 6.67
C ALA A 131 2.65 11.29 5.79
N VAL A 132 1.97 10.15 5.77
CA VAL A 132 2.37 9.02 4.91
C VAL A 132 2.24 9.38 3.44
N TYR A 133 1.16 10.04 3.02
CA TYR A 133 1.01 10.49 1.63
C TYR A 133 2.01 11.57 1.24
N ALA A 134 2.33 12.49 2.15
CA ALA A 134 3.37 13.49 1.95
C ALA A 134 4.74 12.82 1.73
N GLU A 135 5.11 11.82 2.53
CA GLU A 135 6.37 11.09 2.31
C GLU A 135 6.34 10.25 1.02
N ARG A 136 5.22 9.58 0.71
CA ARG A 136 5.09 8.77 -0.52
C ARG A 136 5.16 9.60 -1.80
N SER A 137 4.64 10.83 -1.76
CA SER A 137 4.67 11.79 -2.87
C SER A 137 5.87 12.73 -2.84
N ARG A 138 6.80 12.54 -1.89
CA ARG A 138 7.89 13.48 -1.63
C ARG A 138 8.73 13.75 -2.87
N ILE A 139 8.76 15.03 -3.25
CA ILE A 139 9.64 15.57 -4.27
C ILE A 139 11.04 15.77 -3.66
N THR A 140 12.07 15.44 -4.43
CA THR A 140 13.45 15.66 -4.05
C THR A 140 14.31 15.94 -5.28
N THR A 141 15.59 16.25 -5.07
CA THR A 141 16.53 16.47 -6.15
C THR A 141 17.40 15.25 -6.38
N LYS A 142 17.89 15.08 -7.61
CA LYS A 142 18.90 14.07 -7.92
C LYS A 142 20.13 14.20 -7.02
N LYS A 143 20.56 15.43 -6.71
CA LYS A 143 21.67 15.69 -5.82
C LYS A 143 21.39 15.16 -4.41
N ALA A 144 20.24 15.50 -3.82
CA ALA A 144 19.90 15.05 -2.48
C ALA A 144 19.86 13.52 -2.37
N LEU A 145 19.33 12.81 -3.37
CA LEU A 145 19.37 11.34 -3.41
C LEU A 145 20.80 10.80 -3.48
N ARG A 146 21.68 11.41 -4.27
CA ARG A 146 23.11 11.04 -4.33
C ARG A 146 23.82 11.27 -3.00
N ASP A 147 23.58 12.41 -2.38
CA ASP A 147 24.12 12.75 -1.06
C ASP A 147 23.63 11.74 0.00
N SER A 148 22.43 11.17 -0.19
CA SER A 148 21.85 10.11 0.64
C SER A 148 22.40 8.70 0.34
N GLY A 149 23.40 8.58 -0.54
CA GLY A 149 24.02 7.31 -0.92
C GLY A 149 23.26 6.50 -1.98
N VAL A 150 22.21 7.06 -2.60
CA VAL A 150 21.49 6.34 -3.67
C VAL A 150 22.39 6.18 -4.90
N GLN A 151 22.64 4.93 -5.27
CA GLN A 151 23.39 4.56 -6.47
C GLN A 151 22.44 4.23 -7.64
N GLY A 152 23.01 4.03 -8.84
CA GLY A 152 22.26 3.67 -10.04
C GLY A 152 21.45 4.80 -10.66
N THR A 153 20.52 4.49 -11.56
CA THR A 153 19.80 5.48 -12.36
C THR A 153 18.86 6.36 -11.52
N ILE A 154 18.99 7.68 -11.66
CA ILE A 154 18.03 8.67 -11.16
C ILE A 154 17.52 9.47 -12.35
N ARG A 155 16.21 9.40 -12.60
CA ARG A 155 15.49 10.12 -13.63
C ARG A 155 14.76 11.30 -12.99
N THR A 156 14.86 12.45 -13.63
CA THR A 156 14.17 13.67 -13.22
C THR A 156 12.94 13.92 -14.08
N ILE A 157 12.00 14.69 -13.57
CA ILE A 157 10.77 15.08 -14.23
C ILE A 157 11.04 16.37 -15.01
N THR A 158 10.69 16.36 -16.30
CA THR A 158 10.80 17.50 -17.20
C THR A 158 9.47 18.19 -17.41
N ALA A 159 9.46 19.35 -18.05
CA ALA A 159 8.22 20.05 -18.39
C ALA A 159 7.29 19.23 -19.30
N SER A 160 7.85 18.47 -20.25
CA SER A 160 7.06 17.59 -21.11
C SER A 160 6.38 16.47 -20.31
N ASP A 161 7.02 15.95 -19.27
CA ASP A 161 6.50 14.84 -18.47
C ASP A 161 5.22 15.18 -17.71
N TYR A 162 5.08 16.42 -17.20
CA TYR A 162 3.89 16.87 -16.48
C TYR A 162 2.95 17.75 -17.31
N SER A 163 3.30 18.09 -18.55
CA SER A 163 2.55 19.03 -19.40
C SER A 163 1.06 18.68 -19.54
N TYR A 164 0.75 17.40 -19.74
CA TYR A 164 -0.63 16.90 -19.77
C TYR A 164 -1.35 17.15 -18.45
N ASN A 165 -0.71 16.83 -17.33
CA ASN A 165 -1.31 17.00 -16.00
C ASN A 165 -1.63 18.48 -15.73
N LEU A 166 -0.74 19.40 -16.10
CA LEU A 166 -0.97 20.84 -15.94
C LEU A 166 -2.09 21.33 -16.86
N LYS A 167 -2.05 20.97 -18.15
CA LYS A 167 -3.07 21.36 -19.14
C LYS A 167 -4.49 20.95 -18.74
N HIS A 168 -4.61 19.80 -18.08
CA HIS A 168 -5.90 19.24 -17.65
C HIS A 168 -6.23 19.52 -16.18
N GLY A 169 -5.50 20.43 -15.50
CA GLY A 169 -5.79 20.83 -14.13
C GLY A 169 -5.61 19.72 -13.09
N LEU A 170 -4.83 18.68 -13.41
CA LEU A 170 -4.51 17.58 -12.50
C LEU A 170 -3.42 17.94 -11.49
N ILE A 171 -2.62 18.96 -11.81
CA ILE A 171 -1.68 19.65 -10.92
C ILE A 171 -1.84 21.16 -11.09
N SER A 172 -1.49 21.91 -10.05
CA SER A 172 -1.42 23.38 -10.12
C SER A 172 -0.13 23.87 -10.78
N SER A 173 -0.08 25.16 -11.12
CA SER A 173 1.13 25.81 -11.64
C SER A 173 2.29 25.75 -10.62
N GLU A 174 1.98 25.89 -9.33
CA GLU A 174 2.95 25.80 -8.23
C GLU A 174 3.52 24.39 -8.14
N GLN A 175 2.66 23.37 -8.23
CA GLN A 175 3.11 21.97 -8.27
C GLN A 175 3.97 21.68 -9.50
N ALA A 176 3.63 22.25 -10.66
CA ALA A 176 4.43 22.11 -11.87
C ALA A 176 5.84 22.72 -11.72
N VAL A 177 5.97 23.86 -11.05
CA VAL A 177 7.26 24.47 -10.71
C VAL A 177 8.09 23.55 -9.83
N LEU A 178 7.48 22.95 -8.79
CA LEU A 178 8.17 22.02 -7.89
C LEU A 178 8.61 20.74 -8.61
N LEU A 179 7.82 20.24 -9.57
CA LEU A 179 8.13 19.02 -10.30
C LEU A 179 9.29 19.20 -11.28
N LYS A 180 9.45 20.38 -11.91
CA LYS A 180 10.45 20.60 -12.96
C LYS A 180 11.88 20.43 -12.44
N GLY A 181 12.62 19.47 -13.03
CA GLY A 181 14.00 19.14 -12.67
C GLY A 181 14.14 18.31 -11.39
N SER A 182 13.01 18.01 -10.73
CA SER A 182 12.97 17.19 -9.51
C SER A 182 12.81 15.70 -9.82
N CYS A 183 12.71 14.87 -8.80
CA CYS A 183 12.30 13.48 -8.89
C CYS A 183 11.48 13.08 -7.66
N LEU A 184 10.63 12.06 -7.79
CA LEU A 184 9.95 11.46 -6.65
C LEU A 184 10.88 10.55 -5.87
N ALA A 185 10.99 10.75 -4.55
CA ALA A 185 11.97 10.07 -3.71
C ALA A 185 11.83 8.54 -3.69
N HIS A 186 10.63 8.01 -3.92
CA HIS A 186 10.35 6.57 -3.95
C HIS A 186 10.10 6.01 -5.36
N PHE A 187 10.22 6.86 -6.39
CA PHE A 187 9.98 6.49 -7.79
C PHE A 187 11.05 7.02 -8.76
N TYR A 188 12.18 7.49 -8.25
CA TYR A 188 13.24 8.15 -9.02
C TYR A 188 13.84 7.30 -10.15
N GLN A 189 13.66 5.98 -10.12
CA GLN A 189 14.10 5.09 -11.19
C GLN A 189 13.10 5.03 -12.36
N ASN A 190 11.86 5.48 -12.19
CA ASN A 190 10.84 5.48 -13.24
C ASN A 190 11.02 6.66 -14.19
N SER A 191 10.43 6.60 -15.39
CA SER A 191 10.42 7.74 -16.32
C SER A 191 9.69 8.94 -15.73
N GLY A 192 10.04 10.14 -16.18
CA GLY A 192 9.50 11.38 -15.63
C GLY A 192 7.96 11.45 -15.73
N ASN A 193 7.38 11.01 -16.85
CA ASN A 193 5.92 10.95 -17.02
C ASN A 193 5.23 10.00 -16.03
N ILE A 194 5.85 8.85 -15.71
CA ILE A 194 5.34 7.92 -14.71
C ILE A 194 5.44 8.56 -13.31
N GLN A 195 6.56 9.22 -13.00
CA GLN A 195 6.71 9.95 -11.75
C GLN A 195 5.65 11.07 -11.62
N ALA A 196 5.42 11.87 -12.68
CA ALA A 196 4.41 12.92 -12.67
C ALA A 196 2.99 12.37 -12.48
N GLY A 197 2.65 11.25 -13.12
CA GLY A 197 1.36 10.58 -12.93
C GLY A 197 1.19 10.00 -11.52
N VAL A 198 2.25 9.42 -10.95
CA VAL A 198 2.25 8.95 -9.55
C VAL A 198 2.10 10.12 -8.58
N TYR A 199 2.75 11.26 -8.83
CA TYR A 199 2.60 12.46 -8.02
C TYR A 199 1.15 12.93 -7.97
N VAL A 200 0.47 13.06 -9.12
CA VAL A 200 -0.97 13.41 -9.16
C VAL A 200 -1.79 12.49 -8.27
N ARG A 201 -1.52 11.18 -8.34
CA ARG A 201 -2.27 10.19 -7.58
C ARG A 201 -2.01 10.33 -6.09
N LEU A 202 -0.75 10.43 -5.66
CA LEU A 202 -0.35 10.38 -4.25
C LEU A 202 -0.44 11.73 -3.53
N ALA A 203 -0.26 12.85 -4.24
CA ALA A 203 -0.33 14.19 -3.67
C ALA A 203 -1.75 14.78 -3.69
N ASN A 204 -2.58 14.39 -4.68
CA ASN A 204 -3.89 15.03 -4.88
C ASN A 204 -5.06 14.06 -4.69
N ARG A 205 -5.07 12.91 -5.38
CA ARG A 205 -6.28 12.05 -5.47
C ARG A 205 -6.45 11.09 -4.29
N GLU A 206 -5.45 10.27 -4.02
CA GLU A 206 -5.50 9.26 -2.97
C GLU A 206 -5.68 9.86 -1.56
N PRO A 207 -5.04 10.98 -1.19
CA PRO A 207 -5.30 11.64 0.10
C PRO A 207 -6.76 12.06 0.25
N ALA A 208 -7.36 12.66 -0.79
CA ALA A 208 -8.77 13.07 -0.77
C ALA A 208 -9.71 11.86 -0.61
N ALA A 209 -9.44 10.75 -1.31
CA ALA A 209 -10.22 9.52 -1.16
C ALA A 209 -10.05 8.88 0.22
N ALA A 210 -8.85 8.90 0.78
CA ALA A 210 -8.58 8.39 2.12
C ALA A 210 -9.29 9.25 3.18
N LYS A 211 -9.30 10.58 3.02
CA LYS A 211 -10.02 11.50 3.90
C LYS A 211 -11.52 11.21 3.91
N ALA A 212 -12.13 11.11 2.73
CA ALA A 212 -13.56 10.79 2.61
C ALA A 212 -13.90 9.42 3.23
N LEU A 213 -13.02 8.42 3.07
CA LEU A 213 -13.20 7.12 3.69
C LEU A 213 -13.10 7.19 5.22
N LEU A 214 -12.15 7.96 5.76
CA LEU A 214 -12.00 8.18 7.20
C LEU A 214 -13.23 8.88 7.79
N GLU A 215 -13.70 9.94 7.14
CA GLU A 215 -14.91 10.67 7.55
C GLU A 215 -16.14 9.75 7.55
N SER A 216 -16.30 8.90 6.53
CA SER A 216 -17.40 7.93 6.47
C SER A 216 -17.34 6.88 7.58
N TYR A 217 -16.13 6.50 8.01
CA TYR A 217 -15.91 5.55 9.10
C TYR A 217 -16.26 6.18 10.45
N GLN A 218 -15.78 7.41 10.70
CA GLN A 218 -16.06 8.16 11.92
C GLN A 218 -17.55 8.45 12.09
N ALA A 219 -18.26 8.80 11.00
CA ALA A 219 -19.70 9.00 11.03
C ALA A 219 -20.48 7.73 11.44
N LYS A 220 -20.03 6.54 11.00
CA LYS A 220 -20.63 5.26 11.39
C LYS A 220 -20.35 4.91 12.84
N ASP A 221 -19.12 5.10 13.31
CA ASP A 221 -18.75 4.85 14.70
C ASP A 221 -19.54 5.77 15.65
N TYR A 222 -19.72 7.06 15.29
CA TYR A 222 -20.54 8.02 16.05
C TYR A 222 -22.03 7.61 16.13
N ALA A 223 -22.61 7.17 15.00
CA ALA A 223 -23.99 6.72 14.96
C ALA A 223 -24.22 5.48 15.84
N ILE A 224 -23.24 4.58 15.94
CA ILE A 224 -23.29 3.39 16.80
C ILE A 224 -23.19 3.78 18.27
N SER A 225 -22.27 4.68 18.65
CA SER A 225 -22.18 5.14 20.05
C SER A 225 -23.46 5.83 20.51
N TYR A 226 -24.09 6.65 19.65
CA TYR A 226 -25.34 7.33 19.99
C TYR A 226 -26.51 6.35 20.23
N HIS A 227 -26.55 5.22 19.52
CA HIS A 227 -27.57 4.18 19.72
C HIS A 227 -27.34 3.35 21.00
N LEU A 228 -26.10 3.29 21.50
CA LEU A 228 -25.76 2.57 22.74
C LEU A 228 -25.96 3.45 23.99
N ASP A 229 -25.77 4.76 23.85
CA ASP A 229 -25.86 5.72 24.97
C ASP A 229 -27.24 6.41 25.06
N GLY A 230 -28.10 6.28 24.03
CA GLY A 230 -29.40 6.97 23.93
C GLY A 230 -30.63 6.15 24.33
N GLY A 231 -30.45 5.04 25.06
CA GLY A 231 -31.54 4.20 25.58
C GLY A 231 -31.90 4.54 27.03
N THR A 232 -32.51 5.70 27.26
CA THR A 232 -33.32 5.99 28.46
C THR A 232 -34.66 6.57 28.04
#